data_AF-A0A0C9WYZ9-F1
#
_entry.id   AF-A0A0C9WYZ9-F1
#
_cell.length_a   1.000
_cell.length_b   1.000
_cell.length_c   1.000
_cell.angle_alpha   90.00
_cell.angle_beta   90.00
_cell.angle_gamma   90.00
#
_symmetry.space_group_name_H-M   'P 1'
#
loop_
_entity.id
_entity.type
_entity.pdbx_description
1 polymer ?
#
loop_
_entity_poly.entity_id
_entity_poly.type
_entity_poly.pdbx_seq_one_letter_code
_entity_poly.pdbx_strand_id
1 'polypeptide(L)'
;MGDLVDSMLDLMRRLPPTRTEENVDALVRICPDYADDLLGSVDQPLQLKTDVATGRDYLACDYNRDGESYRSPWSNEYDPPLDDGTVPSPKLRKLEISANEAFDTYREMYFEGGVSSVYLWDLEDGGFAGVVLLKKTMAPTTPFEPSGSWDSIHVFETAERGRQAHYKLTSTVMLQLVTRKGSEGEGSPPVAADRKGTESWKRNGEVSLSGSMTRQTEQDWPIHDASSHIPNTGKMIEEMEIKMRNLLQEVYFGKTRDIVYDLRSVDDLEKARRQKELQKELVGFIKR
;
A
#
# COMPACT_ATOMS: atom_id res chain seq x y z
N MET A 1 15.30 -24.04 15.28
CA MET A 1 14.38 -23.15 16.03
C MET A 1 14.36 -21.89 15.19
N GLY A 2 13.29 -21.66 14.42
CA GLY A 2 13.23 -20.50 13.54
C GLY A 2 13.28 -19.22 14.36
N ASP A 3 13.78 -18.13 13.76
CA ASP A 3 13.73 -16.82 14.38
C ASP A 3 12.26 -16.52 14.76
N LEU A 4 12.05 -16.06 15.98
CA LEU A 4 10.72 -15.75 16.47
C LEU A 4 10.13 -14.60 15.65
N VAL A 5 10.96 -13.63 15.23
CA VAL A 5 10.58 -12.53 14.35
C VAL A 5 10.10 -13.07 13.00
N ASP A 6 10.82 -14.01 12.39
CA ASP A 6 10.39 -14.66 11.14
C ASP A 6 9.01 -15.30 11.27
N SER A 7 8.72 -15.90 12.42
CA SER A 7 7.43 -16.55 12.70
C SER A 7 6.31 -15.51 12.87
N MET A 8 6.59 -14.38 13.52
CA MET A 8 5.67 -13.26 13.64
C MET A 8 5.38 -12.63 12.27
N LEU A 9 6.40 -12.44 11.44
CA LEU A 9 6.26 -11.93 10.07
C LEU A 9 5.48 -12.89 9.17
N ASP A 10 5.70 -14.22 9.29
CA ASP A 10 4.88 -15.21 8.57
C ASP A 10 3.41 -15.17 9.00
N LEU A 11 3.14 -14.96 10.29
CA LEU A 11 1.78 -14.81 10.79
C LEU A 11 1.10 -13.54 10.23
N MET A 12 1.81 -12.41 10.20
CA MET A 12 1.30 -11.16 9.61
C MET A 12 0.96 -11.29 8.12
N ARG A 13 1.67 -12.14 7.38
CA ARG A 13 1.36 -12.44 5.96
C ARG A 13 0.10 -13.29 5.78
N ARG A 14 -0.45 -13.89 6.85
CA ARG A 14 -1.60 -14.80 6.81
C ARG A 14 -2.85 -14.22 7.47
N LEU A 15 -2.68 -13.34 8.46
CA LEU A 15 -3.79 -12.69 9.14
C LEU A 15 -4.49 -11.68 8.21
N PRO A 16 -5.77 -11.35 8.47
CA PRO A 16 -6.48 -10.35 7.68
C PRO A 16 -5.75 -9.00 7.68
N PRO A 17 -5.39 -8.45 6.49
CA PRO A 17 -4.61 -7.22 6.38
C PRO A 17 -5.40 -5.96 6.78
N THR A 18 -6.72 -6.06 6.92
CA THR A 18 -7.55 -4.97 7.47
C THR A 18 -7.40 -4.78 8.98
N ARG A 19 -6.70 -5.68 9.66
CA ARG A 19 -6.46 -5.65 11.11
C ARG A 19 -4.99 -5.58 11.47
N THR A 20 -4.14 -5.07 10.56
CA THR A 20 -2.69 -5.02 10.77
C THR A 20 -2.32 -4.36 12.09
N GLU A 21 -2.90 -3.20 12.42
CA GLU A 21 -2.63 -2.48 13.68
C GLU A 21 -2.97 -3.34 14.92
N GLU A 22 -4.16 -3.95 14.95
CA GLU A 22 -4.59 -4.84 16.04
C GLU A 22 -3.69 -6.07 16.17
N ASN A 23 -3.28 -6.65 15.03
CA ASN A 23 -2.43 -7.83 15.01
C ASN A 23 -1.01 -7.51 15.50
N VAL A 24 -0.45 -6.36 15.11
CA VAL A 24 0.87 -5.89 15.57
C VAL A 24 0.84 -5.61 17.07
N ASP A 25 -0.15 -4.85 17.56
CA ASP A 25 -0.30 -4.57 19.01
C ASP A 25 -0.45 -5.87 19.83
N ALA A 26 -1.22 -6.85 19.33
CA ALA A 26 -1.34 -8.15 19.98
C ALA A 26 0.00 -8.89 20.02
N LEU A 27 0.78 -8.89 18.94
CA LEU A 27 2.09 -9.55 18.88
C LEU A 27 3.13 -8.88 19.78
N VAL A 28 3.16 -7.54 19.80
CA VAL A 28 4.02 -6.75 20.70
C VAL A 28 3.70 -7.08 22.17
N ARG A 29 2.43 -7.23 22.54
CA ARG A 29 2.04 -7.63 23.90
C ARG A 29 2.45 -9.05 24.27
N ILE A 30 2.49 -9.96 23.29
CA ILE A 30 2.91 -11.36 23.51
C ILE A 30 4.43 -11.46 23.62
N CYS A 31 5.16 -10.72 22.78
CA CYS A 31 6.62 -10.77 22.65
C CYS A 31 7.22 -9.35 22.74
N PRO A 32 7.17 -8.69 23.92
CA PRO A 32 7.61 -7.30 24.08
C PRO A 32 9.11 -7.10 23.78
N ASP A 33 9.93 -8.12 24.04
CA ASP A 33 11.37 -8.08 23.79
C ASP A 33 11.74 -7.93 22.29
N TYR A 34 10.78 -8.17 21.40
CA TYR A 34 10.95 -8.09 19.94
C TYR A 34 10.09 -6.99 19.30
N ALA A 35 9.55 -6.08 20.12
CA ALA A 35 8.64 -5.03 19.64
C ALA A 35 9.31 -4.13 18.60
N ASP A 36 10.54 -3.70 18.86
CA ASP A 36 11.30 -2.80 17.97
C ASP A 36 11.60 -3.47 16.62
N ASP A 37 12.03 -4.74 16.64
CA ASP A 37 12.30 -5.51 15.42
C ASP A 37 11.02 -5.71 14.58
N LEU A 38 9.88 -5.99 15.24
CA LEU A 38 8.60 -6.20 14.58
C LEU A 38 8.06 -4.90 13.97
N LEU A 39 8.07 -3.81 14.75
CA LEU A 39 7.59 -2.49 14.32
C LEU A 39 8.45 -1.94 13.18
N GLY A 40 9.77 -2.16 13.23
CA GLY A 40 10.68 -1.80 12.13
C GLY A 40 10.53 -2.65 10.86
N SER A 41 9.88 -3.82 10.96
CA SER A 41 9.75 -4.77 9.84
C SER A 41 8.34 -4.85 9.24
N VAL A 42 7.33 -4.32 9.92
CA VAL A 42 5.92 -4.43 9.51
C VAL A 42 5.34 -3.04 9.25
N ASP A 43 5.15 -2.74 7.99
CA ASP A 43 4.46 -1.52 7.59
C ASP A 43 2.98 -1.54 8.06
N GLN A 44 2.56 -0.46 8.70
CA GLN A 44 1.17 -0.23 9.15
C GLN A 44 0.46 0.80 8.27
N PRO A 45 -0.89 0.79 8.21
CA PRO A 45 -1.65 1.81 7.47
C PRO A 45 -1.28 3.23 7.90
N LEU A 46 -1.17 4.14 6.93
CA LEU A 46 -0.71 5.50 7.21
C LEU A 46 -1.77 6.30 7.95
N GLN A 47 -1.36 6.99 9.01
CA GLN A 47 -2.25 7.81 9.83
C GLN A 47 -2.25 9.25 9.32
N LEU A 48 -3.43 9.83 9.17
CA LEU A 48 -3.58 11.24 8.79
C LEU A 48 -3.53 12.10 10.06
N LYS A 49 -2.61 13.06 10.09
CA LYS A 49 -2.49 14.06 11.15
C LYS A 49 -2.47 15.47 10.55
N THR A 50 -2.76 16.48 11.36
CA THR A 50 -2.73 17.89 10.94
C THR A 50 -1.67 18.63 11.75
N ASP A 51 -0.77 19.32 11.07
CA ASP A 51 0.21 20.19 11.70
C ASP A 51 -0.48 21.41 12.32
N VAL A 52 -0.38 21.55 13.64
CA VAL A 52 -1.02 22.65 14.38
C VAL A 52 -0.44 24.02 14.00
N ALA A 53 0.85 24.10 13.67
CA ALA A 53 1.51 25.36 13.35
C ALA A 53 1.16 25.85 11.93
N THR A 54 1.04 24.93 10.97
CA THR A 54 0.79 25.30 9.55
C THR A 54 -0.63 25.03 9.07
N GLY A 55 -1.43 24.27 9.82
CA GLY A 55 -2.77 23.82 9.42
C GLY A 55 -2.78 22.85 8.24
N ARG A 56 -1.63 22.22 7.92
CA ARG A 56 -1.49 21.32 6.77
C ARG A 56 -1.51 19.87 7.24
N ASP A 57 -2.16 19.02 6.47
CA ASP A 57 -2.17 17.59 6.75
C ASP A 57 -0.83 16.94 6.41
N TYR A 58 -0.46 15.91 7.17
CA TYR A 58 0.71 15.07 6.95
C TYR A 58 0.42 13.62 7.32
N LEU A 59 1.26 12.71 6.82
CA LEU A 59 1.15 11.28 7.06
C LEU A 59 2.12 10.86 8.16
N ALA A 60 1.58 10.18 9.18
CA ALA A 60 2.30 9.64 10.31
C ALA A 60 2.53 8.13 10.15
N CYS A 61 3.74 7.71 10.48
CA CYS A 61 4.23 6.34 10.47
C CYS A 61 5.39 6.22 11.47
N ASP A 62 5.96 5.03 11.62
CA ASP A 62 7.06 4.81 12.58
C ASP A 62 8.33 5.61 12.22
N TYR A 63 8.57 5.93 10.95
CA TYR A 63 9.76 6.67 10.49
C TYR A 63 9.79 8.16 10.88
N ASN A 64 8.66 8.75 11.28
CA ASN A 64 8.60 10.12 11.80
C ASN A 64 8.09 10.18 13.24
N ARG A 65 8.08 9.04 13.93
CA ARG A 65 7.64 8.89 15.30
C ARG A 65 8.84 8.91 16.24
N ASP A 66 8.68 9.57 17.39
CA ASP A 66 9.58 9.49 18.52
C ASP A 66 8.73 9.39 19.80
N GLY A 67 8.83 8.27 20.52
CA GLY A 67 7.89 7.92 21.58
C GLY A 67 6.44 7.91 21.08
N GLU A 68 5.61 8.81 21.60
CA GLU A 68 4.20 8.97 21.20
C GLU A 68 3.96 10.17 20.27
N SER A 69 5.01 10.89 19.91
CA SER A 69 4.93 12.11 19.13
C SER A 69 5.37 11.90 17.70
N TYR A 70 4.84 12.71 16.79
CA TYR A 70 5.13 12.62 15.36
C TYR A 70 5.63 13.95 14.84
N ARG A 71 6.74 13.93 14.09
CA ARG A 71 7.33 15.12 13.48
C ARG A 71 6.57 15.50 12.22
N SER A 72 6.11 16.74 12.14
CA SER A 72 5.51 17.29 10.92
C SER A 72 6.60 17.60 9.88
N PRO A 73 6.38 17.29 8.58
CA PRO A 73 7.31 17.68 7.52
C PRO A 73 7.23 19.18 7.21
N TRP A 74 6.19 19.89 7.68
CA TRP A 74 5.97 21.31 7.37
C TRP A 74 6.65 22.21 8.40
N SER A 75 6.24 22.13 9.67
CA SER A 75 6.85 22.89 10.77
C SER A 75 8.18 22.35 11.26
N ASN A 76 8.47 21.06 11.02
CA ASN A 76 9.56 20.32 11.67
C ASN A 76 9.39 20.13 13.18
N GLU A 77 8.18 20.35 13.71
CA GLU A 77 7.86 20.20 15.13
C GLU A 77 7.19 18.85 15.40
N TYR A 78 7.39 18.33 16.61
CA TYR A 78 6.74 17.13 17.10
C TYR A 78 5.39 17.45 17.74
N ASP A 79 4.40 16.59 17.52
CA ASP A 79 3.11 16.65 18.22
C ASP A 79 2.74 15.28 18.83
N PRO A 80 2.57 15.17 20.16
CA PRO A 80 2.80 16.22 21.18
C PRO A 80 4.23 16.79 21.20
N PRO A 81 4.45 18.03 21.70
CA PRO A 81 5.78 18.64 21.73
C PRO A 81 6.81 17.78 22.47
N LEU A 82 7.99 17.63 21.86
CA LEU A 82 9.17 16.97 22.42
C LEU A 82 10.39 17.88 22.31
N ASP A 83 11.17 17.97 23.38
CA ASP A 83 12.37 18.81 23.45
C ASP A 83 13.61 18.08 22.87
N ASP A 84 13.63 16.75 22.91
CA ASP A 84 14.75 15.88 22.52
C ASP A 84 14.44 14.97 21.33
N GLY A 85 13.41 15.32 20.54
CA GLY A 85 13.03 14.56 19.35
C GLY A 85 14.09 14.56 18.25
N THR A 86 14.21 13.44 17.56
CA THR A 86 15.22 13.26 16.51
C THR A 86 14.90 14.11 15.26
N VAL A 87 15.81 15.01 14.87
CA VAL A 87 15.64 15.88 13.69
C VAL A 87 16.78 15.73 12.69
N PRO A 88 16.50 15.85 11.38
CA PRO A 88 17.54 15.79 10.36
C PRO A 88 18.51 16.96 10.47
N SER A 89 19.73 16.77 9.98
CA SER A 89 20.73 17.82 9.89
C SER A 89 20.23 19.02 9.06
N PRO A 90 20.72 20.25 9.30
CA PRO A 90 20.23 21.44 8.57
C PRO A 90 20.38 21.36 7.05
N LYS A 91 21.36 20.61 6.55
CA LYS A 91 21.54 20.35 5.12
C LYS A 91 20.46 19.39 4.61
N LEU A 92 20.22 18.30 5.35
CA LEU A 92 19.24 17.29 4.99
C LEU A 92 17.80 17.82 5.10
N ARG A 93 17.50 18.65 6.10
CA ARG A 93 16.19 19.32 6.23
C ARG A 93 15.84 20.18 5.02
N LYS A 94 16.82 20.88 4.42
CA LYS A 94 16.59 21.64 3.18
C LYS A 94 16.20 20.73 2.02
N LEU A 95 16.86 19.57 1.91
CA LEU A 95 16.53 18.55 0.92
C LEU A 95 15.14 17.95 1.18
N GLU A 96 14.80 17.68 2.45
CA GLU A 96 13.49 17.16 2.87
C GLU A 96 12.35 18.11 2.48
N ILE A 97 12.52 19.43 2.66
CA ILE A 97 11.54 20.44 2.25
C ILE A 97 11.34 20.40 0.72
N SER A 98 12.42 20.42 -0.05
CA SER A 98 12.34 20.33 -1.53
C SER A 98 11.75 19.00 -2.00
N ALA A 99 12.03 17.90 -1.29
CA ALA A 99 11.46 16.60 -1.60
C ALA A 99 9.94 16.58 -1.32
N ASN A 100 9.48 17.17 -0.22
CA ASN A 100 8.04 17.30 0.05
C ASN A 100 7.32 18.08 -1.06
N GLU A 101 7.90 19.18 -1.56
CA GLU A 101 7.32 19.93 -2.69
C GLU A 101 7.27 19.10 -3.99
N ALA A 102 8.35 18.38 -4.30
CA ALA A 102 8.41 17.53 -5.49
C ALA A 102 7.40 16.38 -5.44
N PHE A 103 7.30 15.68 -4.30
CA PHE A 103 6.37 14.56 -4.14
C PHE A 103 4.92 14.99 -3.93
N ASP A 104 4.65 16.20 -3.46
CA ASP A 104 3.30 16.77 -3.50
C ASP A 104 2.84 17.04 -4.95
N THR A 105 3.76 17.48 -5.81
CA THR A 105 3.48 17.62 -7.25
C THR A 105 3.28 16.24 -7.91
N TYR A 106 4.10 15.24 -7.58
CA TYR A 106 3.92 13.86 -8.02
C TYR A 106 2.55 13.31 -7.61
N ARG A 107 2.18 13.48 -6.34
CA ARG A 107 0.88 13.10 -5.80
C ARG A 107 -0.25 13.72 -6.60
N GLU A 108 -0.20 15.02 -6.87
CA GLU A 108 -1.25 15.72 -7.63
C GLU A 108 -1.38 15.14 -9.05
N MET A 109 -0.26 14.91 -9.74
CA MET A 109 -0.26 14.37 -11.11
C MET A 109 -0.77 12.94 -11.22
N TYR A 110 -0.52 12.08 -10.22
CA TYR A 110 -0.87 10.66 -10.28
C TYR A 110 -2.12 10.27 -9.50
N PHE A 111 -2.45 11.00 -8.44
CA PHE A 111 -3.55 10.67 -7.53
C PHE A 111 -4.68 11.69 -7.54
N GLU A 112 -4.49 12.90 -8.09
CA GLU A 112 -5.52 13.97 -8.14
C GLU A 112 -6.17 14.17 -6.75
N GLY A 113 -5.35 14.49 -5.76
CA GLY A 113 -5.74 14.61 -4.35
C GLY A 113 -5.01 13.62 -3.43
N GLY A 114 -5.56 13.37 -2.25
CA GLY A 114 -4.87 12.63 -1.18
C GLY A 114 -3.84 13.49 -0.46
N VAL A 115 -2.98 12.85 0.33
CA VAL A 115 -1.92 13.50 1.11
C VAL A 115 -0.59 12.80 0.82
N SER A 116 0.50 13.56 0.85
CA SER A 116 1.86 13.02 0.80
C SER A 116 2.73 13.63 1.88
N SER A 117 3.76 12.90 2.29
CA SER A 117 4.76 13.38 3.25
C SER A 117 6.09 12.70 3.00
N VAL A 118 7.17 13.46 3.16
CA VAL A 118 8.54 12.95 3.02
C VAL A 118 9.31 13.26 4.28
N TYR A 119 9.98 12.23 4.81
CA TYR A 119 10.89 12.36 5.95
C TYR A 119 12.25 11.80 5.60
N LEU A 120 13.31 12.54 5.92
CA LEU A 120 14.70 12.14 5.74
C LEU A 120 15.39 12.10 7.10
N TRP A 121 16.36 11.19 7.24
CA TRP A 121 17.23 11.10 8.42
C TRP A 121 18.66 10.75 8.02
N ASP A 122 19.62 11.27 8.79
CA ASP A 122 21.04 11.03 8.56
C ASP A 122 21.41 9.58 8.98
N LEU A 123 22.34 8.96 8.25
CA LEU A 123 22.91 7.64 8.59
C LEU A 123 24.32 7.80 9.16
N GLU A 124 24.73 6.90 10.05
CA GLU A 124 26.05 6.94 10.70
C GLU A 124 27.21 6.85 9.70
N ASP A 125 27.02 6.12 8.60
CA ASP A 125 28.04 5.87 7.57
C ASP A 125 28.22 7.05 6.58
N GLY A 126 27.62 8.21 6.86
CA GLY A 126 27.75 9.43 6.05
C GLY A 126 26.80 9.51 4.85
N GLY A 127 25.86 8.56 4.73
CA GLY A 127 24.71 8.63 3.84
C GLY A 127 23.48 9.23 4.51
N PHE A 128 22.33 9.09 3.86
CA PHE A 128 21.03 9.40 4.45
C PHE A 128 19.98 8.41 3.97
N ALA A 129 18.91 8.27 4.72
CA ALA A 129 17.75 7.51 4.31
C ALA A 129 16.51 8.41 4.35
N GLY A 130 15.44 7.92 3.75
CA GLY A 130 14.19 8.64 3.74
C GLY A 130 13.01 7.74 3.47
N VAL A 131 11.83 8.25 3.79
CA VAL A 131 10.56 7.64 3.43
C VAL A 131 9.71 8.64 2.66
N VAL A 132 9.12 8.19 1.56
CA VAL A 132 8.08 8.92 0.82
C VAL A 132 6.76 8.19 1.03
N LEU A 133 5.77 8.93 1.52
CA LEU A 133 4.47 8.44 1.89
C LEU A 133 3.41 9.07 0.98
N LEU A 134 2.51 8.26 0.44
CA LEU A 134 1.32 8.73 -0.27
C LEU A 134 0.08 8.00 0.25
N LYS A 135 -0.97 8.76 0.56
CA LYS A 135 -2.26 8.20 0.97
C LYS A 135 -3.39 8.81 0.15
N LYS A 136 -4.18 7.97 -0.50
CA LYS A 136 -5.42 8.37 -1.16
C LYS A 136 -6.57 7.54 -0.62
N THR A 137 -7.56 8.23 -0.05
CA THR A 137 -8.78 7.60 0.43
C THR A 137 -9.94 7.90 -0.51
N MET A 138 -10.77 6.90 -0.78
CA MET A 138 -12.05 7.03 -1.44
C MET A 138 -13.14 6.89 -0.39
N ALA A 139 -13.68 8.01 0.08
CA ALA A 139 -14.81 8.04 0.99
C ALA A 139 -16.12 7.88 0.20
N PRO A 140 -16.99 6.93 0.57
CA PRO A 140 -18.28 6.76 -0.11
C PRO A 140 -19.23 7.86 0.35
N THR A 141 -19.93 8.52 -0.58
CA THR A 141 -20.98 9.50 -0.23
C THR A 141 -22.33 8.83 -0.02
N THR A 142 -22.52 7.65 -0.62
CA THR A 142 -23.71 6.80 -0.42
C THR A 142 -23.31 5.38 0.02
N PRO A 143 -24.19 4.63 0.72
CA PRO A 143 -23.87 3.28 1.20
C PRO A 143 -23.49 2.25 0.13
N PHE A 144 -23.80 2.55 -1.14
CA PHE A 144 -23.60 1.66 -2.28
C PHE A 144 -22.44 2.11 -3.18
N GLU A 145 -21.85 3.28 -2.90
CA GLU A 145 -20.63 3.69 -3.58
C GLU A 145 -19.44 2.85 -3.12
N PRO A 146 -18.51 2.53 -4.04
CA PRO A 146 -17.23 1.95 -3.66
C PRO A 146 -16.47 2.84 -2.69
N SER A 147 -15.82 2.22 -1.73
CA SER A 147 -14.88 2.87 -0.82
C SER A 147 -13.54 2.15 -0.82
N GLY A 148 -12.49 2.85 -0.43
CA GLY A 148 -11.17 2.22 -0.35
C GLY A 148 -10.07 3.16 0.11
N SER A 149 -8.88 2.60 0.30
CA SER A 149 -7.67 3.36 0.55
C SER A 149 -6.52 2.77 -0.26
N TRP A 150 -5.63 3.67 -0.65
CA TRP A 150 -4.32 3.38 -1.20
C TRP A 150 -3.28 4.03 -0.30
N ASP A 151 -2.34 3.23 0.17
CA ASP A 151 -1.23 3.65 1.01
C ASP A 151 0.09 3.19 0.34
N SER A 152 0.92 4.15 -0.07
CA SER A 152 2.27 3.90 -0.59
C SER A 152 3.31 4.31 0.45
N ILE A 153 4.26 3.41 0.71
CA ILE A 153 5.39 3.61 1.62
C ILE A 153 6.66 3.26 0.86
N HIS A 154 7.50 4.25 0.61
CA HIS A 154 8.76 4.09 -0.13
C HIS A 154 9.93 4.46 0.76
N VAL A 155 10.55 3.46 1.37
CA VAL A 155 11.75 3.63 2.18
C VAL A 155 12.96 3.50 1.27
N PHE A 156 13.87 4.47 1.31
CA PHE A 156 15.10 4.41 0.55
C PHE A 156 16.32 4.73 1.40
N GLU A 157 17.42 4.05 1.12
CA GLU A 157 18.74 4.31 1.69
C GLU A 157 19.65 4.83 0.58
N THR A 158 20.43 5.87 0.88
CA THR A 158 21.36 6.51 -0.05
C THR A 158 22.77 6.46 0.52
N ALA A 159 23.68 5.79 -0.20
CA ALA A 159 25.11 5.77 0.10
C ALA A 159 25.88 6.55 -0.97
N GLU A 160 26.37 7.74 -0.62
CA GLU A 160 27.15 8.59 -1.52
C GLU A 160 28.57 8.02 -1.75
N ARG A 161 28.98 7.93 -3.02
CA ARG A 161 30.28 7.43 -3.48
C ARG A 161 30.89 8.40 -4.50
N GLY A 162 31.40 9.53 -4.02
CA GLY A 162 32.02 10.55 -4.87
C GLY A 162 31.00 11.27 -5.75
N ARG A 163 30.97 10.96 -7.07
CA ARG A 163 30.04 11.56 -8.04
C ARG A 163 28.87 10.63 -8.40
N GLN A 164 28.70 9.55 -7.65
CA GLN A 164 27.58 8.62 -7.77
C GLN A 164 27.02 8.36 -6.37
N ALA A 165 25.77 7.91 -6.31
CA ALA A 165 25.19 7.38 -5.10
C ALA A 165 24.53 6.04 -5.40
N HIS A 166 24.66 5.13 -4.46
CA HIS A 166 23.96 3.86 -4.44
C HIS A 166 22.63 4.05 -3.71
N TYR A 167 21.53 3.65 -4.36
CA TYR A 167 20.19 3.76 -3.81
C TYR A 167 19.61 2.38 -3.64
N LYS A 168 19.08 2.10 -2.44
CA LYS A 168 18.29 0.91 -2.14
C LYS A 168 16.89 1.36 -1.80
N LEU A 169 15.91 0.97 -2.61
CA LEU A 169 14.50 1.34 -2.46
C LEU A 169 13.68 0.11 -2.09
N THR A 170 13.02 0.16 -0.95
CA THR A 170 11.99 -0.79 -0.51
C THR A 170 10.65 -0.09 -0.56
N SER A 171 9.72 -0.62 -1.36
CA SER A 171 8.40 -0.04 -1.56
C SER A 171 7.32 -1.01 -1.15
N THR A 172 6.40 -0.54 -0.31
CA THR A 172 5.19 -1.25 0.10
C THR A 172 3.97 -0.47 -0.37
N VAL A 173 3.04 -1.16 -1.02
CA VAL A 173 1.70 -0.61 -1.32
C VAL A 173 0.67 -1.44 -0.59
N MET A 174 -0.20 -0.78 0.17
CA MET A 174 -1.39 -1.37 0.76
C MET A 174 -2.63 -0.85 0.03
N LEU A 175 -3.51 -1.77 -0.30
CA LEU A 175 -4.75 -1.48 -1.01
C LEU A 175 -5.91 -2.08 -0.24
N GLN A 176 -6.93 -1.27 0.00
CA GLN A 176 -8.22 -1.71 0.49
C GLN A 176 -9.30 -1.22 -0.48
N LEU A 177 -10.16 -2.14 -0.90
CA LEU A 177 -11.31 -1.87 -1.76
C LEU A 177 -12.53 -2.56 -1.14
N VAL A 178 -13.61 -1.82 -0.98
CA VAL A 178 -14.89 -2.33 -0.49
C VAL A 178 -15.96 -1.88 -1.47
N THR A 179 -16.74 -2.83 -1.96
CA THR A 179 -17.89 -2.57 -2.83
C THR A 179 -19.13 -3.17 -2.20
N ARG A 180 -20.23 -2.41 -2.20
CA ARG A 180 -21.51 -2.84 -1.66
C ARG A 180 -22.54 -2.73 -2.75
N LYS A 181 -23.11 -3.85 -3.18
CA LYS A 181 -24.23 -3.82 -4.11
C LYS A 181 -25.54 -3.71 -3.31
N GLY A 182 -26.24 -2.60 -3.52
CA GLY A 182 -27.64 -2.46 -3.12
C GLY A 182 -28.53 -3.28 -4.05
N SER A 183 -29.71 -3.70 -3.57
CA SER A 183 -30.72 -4.31 -4.42
C SER A 183 -31.11 -3.34 -5.54
N GLU A 184 -30.63 -3.56 -6.76
CA GLU A 184 -31.16 -2.93 -7.97
C GLU A 184 -32.64 -3.32 -8.10
N GLY A 185 -33.54 -2.46 -7.63
CA GLY A 185 -34.96 -2.78 -7.50
C GLY A 185 -35.93 -1.60 -7.41
N GLU A 186 -35.56 -0.39 -7.82
CA GLU A 186 -36.50 0.75 -7.86
C GLU A 186 -36.62 1.48 -9.22
N GLY A 187 -36.10 0.92 -10.32
CA GLY A 187 -36.12 1.60 -11.62
C GLY A 187 -36.52 0.79 -12.86
N SER A 188 -36.72 -0.52 -12.75
CA SER A 188 -37.12 -1.35 -13.90
C SER A 188 -38.57 -1.80 -13.74
N PRO A 189 -39.46 -1.56 -14.72
CA PRO A 189 -40.83 -2.04 -14.64
C PRO A 189 -40.81 -3.58 -14.55
N PRO A 190 -41.72 -4.18 -13.78
CA PRO A 190 -41.76 -5.62 -13.61
C PRO A 190 -42.08 -6.26 -14.96
N VAL A 191 -41.09 -6.96 -15.53
CA VAL A 191 -41.36 -7.93 -16.59
C VAL A 191 -42.28 -8.98 -15.96
N ALA A 192 -43.44 -9.18 -16.58
CA ALA A 192 -44.55 -9.96 -16.06
C ALA A 192 -44.09 -11.26 -15.37
N ALA A 193 -44.43 -11.37 -14.09
CA ALA A 193 -44.18 -12.54 -13.27
C ALA A 193 -44.95 -13.74 -13.82
N ASP A 194 -44.25 -14.67 -14.47
CA ASP A 194 -44.78 -16.01 -14.69
C ASP A 194 -44.32 -16.93 -13.55
N ARG A 195 -45.30 -17.24 -12.71
CA ARG A 195 -45.54 -18.44 -11.90
C ARG A 195 -44.36 -19.19 -11.26
N LYS A 196 -44.51 -19.28 -9.93
CA LYS A 196 -44.00 -20.28 -8.95
C LYS A 196 -42.59 -20.07 -8.37
N GLY A 197 -42.59 -19.47 -7.18
CA GLY A 197 -41.85 -20.05 -6.04
C GLY A 197 -40.35 -19.77 -5.96
N THR A 198 -39.85 -18.70 -6.55
CA THR A 198 -38.47 -18.25 -6.30
C THR A 198 -38.48 -17.19 -5.20
N GLU A 199 -38.01 -17.56 -4.00
CA GLU A 199 -37.58 -16.57 -3.01
C GLU A 199 -36.70 -15.55 -3.71
N SER A 200 -37.08 -14.27 -3.67
CA SER A 200 -36.23 -13.20 -4.18
C SER A 200 -35.03 -13.09 -3.23
N TRP A 201 -33.91 -13.69 -3.61
CA TRP A 201 -32.65 -13.55 -2.87
C TRP A 201 -32.29 -12.07 -2.89
N LYS A 202 -32.46 -11.38 -1.76
CA LYS A 202 -31.95 -10.01 -1.59
C LYS A 202 -30.46 -10.04 -1.87
N ARG A 203 -30.04 -9.50 -3.01
CA ARG A 203 -28.62 -9.33 -3.38
C ARG A 203 -28.04 -8.16 -2.56
N ASN A 204 -27.84 -8.40 -1.27
CA ASN A 204 -26.98 -7.58 -0.44
C ASN A 204 -25.62 -8.28 -0.44
N GLY A 205 -24.74 -7.88 -1.35
CA GLY A 205 -23.37 -8.42 -1.44
C GLY A 205 -22.38 -7.33 -1.10
N GLU A 206 -21.60 -7.53 -0.04
CA GLU A 206 -20.37 -6.78 0.21
C GLU A 206 -19.20 -7.61 -0.28
N VAL A 207 -18.32 -7.02 -1.09
CA VAL A 207 -17.04 -7.60 -1.47
C VAL A 207 -15.95 -6.68 -0.96
N SER A 208 -15.09 -7.21 -0.09
CA SER A 208 -13.89 -6.54 0.39
C SER A 208 -12.65 -7.25 -0.15
N LEU A 209 -11.79 -6.50 -0.82
CA LEU A 209 -10.48 -6.93 -1.29
C LEU A 209 -9.43 -6.08 -0.60
N SER A 210 -8.49 -6.71 0.10
CA SER A 210 -7.47 -6.01 0.87
C SER A 210 -6.16 -6.79 0.88
N GLY A 211 -5.07 -6.06 1.08
CA GLY A 211 -3.74 -6.65 1.22
C GLY A 211 -2.64 -5.66 0.86
N SER A 212 -1.41 -6.15 0.91
CA SER A 212 -0.21 -5.37 0.65
C SER A 212 0.75 -6.10 -0.27
N MET A 213 1.63 -5.34 -0.91
CA MET A 213 2.73 -5.86 -1.71
C MET A 213 4.00 -5.08 -1.42
N THR A 214 5.08 -5.78 -1.09
CA THR A 214 6.42 -5.20 -0.89
C THR A 214 7.39 -5.65 -1.99
N ARG A 215 8.21 -4.72 -2.48
CA ARG A 215 9.25 -4.93 -3.49
C ARG A 215 10.49 -4.13 -3.14
N GLN A 216 11.66 -4.67 -3.47
CA GLN A 216 12.95 -3.99 -3.30
C GLN A 216 13.67 -3.87 -4.65
N THR A 217 14.39 -2.78 -4.85
CA THR A 217 15.30 -2.56 -5.98
C THR A 217 16.50 -1.75 -5.55
N GLU A 218 17.65 -1.98 -6.19
CA GLU A 218 18.90 -1.27 -5.93
C GLU A 218 19.47 -0.76 -7.25
N GLN A 219 19.93 0.49 -7.27
CA GLN A 219 20.46 1.15 -8.46
C GLN A 219 21.52 2.19 -8.10
N ASP A 220 22.53 2.34 -8.96
CA ASP A 220 23.53 3.41 -8.85
C ASP A 220 23.19 4.53 -9.83
N TRP A 221 23.10 5.77 -9.34
CA TRP A 221 22.87 6.94 -10.18
C TRP A 221 23.93 8.03 -9.97
N PRO A 222 24.28 8.80 -11.01
CA PRO A 222 25.18 9.94 -10.87
C PRO A 222 24.55 11.04 -10.02
N ILE A 223 25.41 11.73 -9.27
CA ILE A 223 25.06 12.91 -8.48
C ILE A 223 25.93 14.09 -8.90
N HIS A 224 25.30 15.23 -9.18
CA HIS A 224 26.00 16.49 -9.48
C HIS A 224 26.05 17.39 -8.24
N ASP A 225 24.98 17.37 -7.47
CA ASP A 225 24.72 18.16 -6.28
C ASP A 225 23.67 17.45 -5.41
N ALA A 226 23.38 17.98 -4.22
CA ALA A 226 22.39 17.37 -3.31
C ALA A 226 20.98 17.32 -3.92
N SER A 227 20.61 18.26 -4.80
CA SER A 227 19.29 18.23 -5.43
C SER A 227 19.12 17.07 -6.40
N SER A 228 20.23 16.48 -6.90
CA SER A 228 20.23 15.31 -7.78
C SER A 228 19.59 14.07 -7.13
N HIS A 229 19.52 13.99 -5.80
CA HIS A 229 18.89 12.87 -5.11
C HIS A 229 17.39 12.78 -5.37
N ILE A 230 16.68 13.91 -5.39
CA ILE A 230 15.21 13.96 -5.58
C ILE A 230 14.77 13.36 -6.93
N PRO A 231 15.30 13.78 -8.09
CA PRO A 231 14.91 13.16 -9.36
C PRO A 231 15.38 11.71 -9.49
N ASN A 232 16.49 11.32 -8.86
CA ASN A 232 16.96 9.93 -8.88
C ASN A 232 15.99 9.02 -8.10
N THR A 233 15.64 9.40 -6.87
CA THR A 233 14.68 8.64 -6.05
C THR A 233 13.27 8.72 -6.62
N GLY A 234 12.86 9.88 -7.14
CA GLY A 234 11.57 10.08 -7.80
C GLY A 234 11.35 9.12 -8.98
N LYS A 235 12.36 8.96 -9.86
CA LYS A 235 12.28 7.99 -10.97
C LYS A 235 12.17 6.55 -10.48
N MET A 236 12.97 6.17 -9.47
CA MET A 236 12.91 4.82 -8.91
C MET A 236 11.54 4.52 -8.31
N ILE A 237 10.96 5.48 -7.59
CA ILE A 237 9.63 5.36 -6.98
C ILE A 237 8.54 5.29 -8.05
N GLU A 238 8.56 6.17 -9.05
CA GLU A 238 7.60 6.19 -10.16
C GLU A 238 7.58 4.85 -10.91
N GLU A 239 8.75 4.34 -11.29
CA GLU A 239 8.86 3.04 -11.96
C GLU A 239 8.36 1.89 -11.07
N MET A 240 8.67 1.93 -9.77
CA MET A 240 8.26 0.88 -8.84
C MET A 240 6.75 0.90 -8.60
N GLU A 241 6.14 2.08 -8.40
CA GLU A 241 4.69 2.23 -8.26
C GLU A 241 3.95 1.73 -9.51
N ILE A 242 4.42 2.06 -10.71
CA ILE A 242 3.80 1.58 -11.96
C ILE A 242 3.84 0.05 -12.04
N LYS A 243 5.00 -0.55 -11.73
CA LYS A 243 5.15 -2.02 -11.72
C LYS A 243 4.23 -2.67 -10.68
N MET A 244 4.20 -2.14 -9.46
CA MET A 244 3.36 -2.67 -8.39
C MET A 244 1.86 -2.50 -8.67
N ARG A 245 1.43 -1.37 -9.23
CA ARG A 245 0.04 -1.12 -9.65
C ARG A 245 -0.44 -2.17 -10.66
N ASN A 246 0.37 -2.47 -11.67
CA ASN A 246 0.05 -3.48 -12.67
C ASN A 246 -0.06 -4.88 -12.04
N LEU A 247 0.85 -5.24 -11.13
CA LEU A 247 0.81 -6.52 -10.41
C LEU A 247 -0.42 -6.62 -9.48
N LEU A 248 -0.76 -5.55 -8.77
CA LEU A 248 -1.96 -5.50 -7.93
C LEU A 248 -3.21 -5.72 -8.78
N GLN A 249 -3.30 -5.10 -9.96
CA GLN A 249 -4.43 -5.31 -10.86
C GLN A 249 -4.57 -6.78 -11.29
N GLU A 250 -3.47 -7.43 -11.69
CA GLU A 250 -3.47 -8.84 -12.11
C GLU A 250 -3.88 -9.78 -10.98
N VAL A 251 -3.36 -9.55 -9.77
CA VAL A 251 -3.63 -10.42 -8.62
C VAL A 251 -5.04 -10.19 -8.08
N TYR A 252 -5.43 -8.94 -7.81
CA TYR A 252 -6.69 -8.60 -7.15
C TYR A 252 -7.92 -8.78 -8.01
N PHE A 253 -7.81 -8.65 -9.32
CA PHE A 253 -8.96 -8.76 -10.23
C PHE A 253 -8.88 -9.94 -11.20
N GLY A 254 -7.68 -10.49 -11.41
CA GLY A 254 -7.48 -11.73 -12.16
C GLY A 254 -7.57 -12.95 -11.26
N LYS A 255 -6.55 -13.17 -10.42
CA LYS A 255 -6.41 -14.43 -9.66
C LYS A 255 -7.53 -14.67 -8.66
N THR A 256 -7.94 -13.65 -7.90
CA THR A 256 -9.05 -13.79 -6.93
C THR A 256 -10.36 -14.20 -7.61
N ARG A 257 -10.64 -13.58 -8.77
CA ARG A 257 -11.82 -13.85 -9.59
C ARG A 257 -11.80 -15.29 -10.11
N ASP A 258 -10.66 -15.73 -10.64
CA ASP A 258 -10.51 -17.08 -11.17
C ASP A 258 -10.71 -18.14 -10.06
N ILE A 259 -10.16 -17.91 -8.85
CA ILE A 259 -10.38 -18.79 -7.69
C ILE A 259 -11.87 -18.86 -7.31
N VAL A 260 -12.58 -17.72 -7.31
CA VAL A 260 -14.03 -17.70 -6.99
C VAL A 260 -14.83 -18.49 -8.03
N TYR A 261 -14.51 -18.36 -9.32
CA TYR A 261 -15.18 -19.11 -10.39
C TYR A 261 -14.86 -20.60 -10.35
N ASP A 262 -13.65 -20.99 -9.93
CA ASP A 262 -13.27 -22.40 -9.75
C ASP A 262 -14.02 -23.06 -8.58
N LEU A 263 -14.26 -22.32 -7.49
CA LEU A 263 -15.04 -22.81 -6.35
C LEU A 263 -16.53 -22.97 -6.68
N ARG A 264 -17.08 -22.07 -7.51
CA ARG A 264 -18.48 -22.11 -7.91
C ARG A 264 -18.65 -21.61 -9.34
N SER A 265 -18.63 -22.56 -10.28
CA SER A 265 -18.95 -22.29 -11.67
C SER A 265 -20.46 -22.10 -11.87
N VAL A 266 -20.82 -21.16 -12.74
CA VAL A 266 -22.19 -21.01 -13.25
C VAL A 266 -22.43 -21.97 -14.42
N ASP A 267 -21.36 -22.37 -15.11
CA ASP A 267 -21.42 -23.34 -16.20
C ASP A 267 -21.56 -24.77 -15.66
N ASP A 268 -22.34 -25.56 -16.38
CA ASP A 268 -22.52 -26.98 -16.08
C ASP A 268 -21.17 -27.71 -16.14
N LEU A 269 -20.89 -28.47 -15.08
CA LEU A 269 -19.65 -29.20 -14.90
C LEU A 269 -19.46 -30.26 -16.02
N GLU A 270 -20.55 -30.82 -16.55
CA GLU A 270 -20.50 -31.72 -17.71
C GLU A 270 -20.06 -31.02 -18.99
N LYS A 271 -20.54 -29.79 -19.23
CA LYS A 271 -20.17 -29.00 -20.40
C LYS A 271 -18.69 -28.62 -20.35
N ALA A 272 -18.19 -28.22 -19.18
CA ALA A 272 -16.77 -27.94 -18.97
C ALA A 272 -15.89 -29.19 -19.15
N ARG A 273 -16.34 -30.38 -18.69
CA ARG A 273 -15.65 -31.66 -18.95
C ARG A 273 -15.56 -31.99 -20.43
N ARG A 274 -16.69 -31.90 -21.15
CA ARG A 274 -16.72 -32.13 -22.62
C ARG A 274 -15.81 -31.17 -23.36
N GLN A 275 -15.75 -29.91 -22.96
CA GLN A 275 -14.88 -28.92 -23.58
C GLN A 275 -13.39 -29.23 -23.36
N LYS A 276 -13.00 -29.69 -22.15
CA LYS A 276 -11.63 -30.19 -21.88
C LYS A 276 -11.28 -31.44 -22.69
N GLU A 277 -12.23 -32.35 -22.88
CA GLU A 277 -12.03 -33.55 -23.72
C GLU A 277 -11.83 -33.18 -25.18
N LEU A 278 -12.70 -32.33 -25.75
CA LEU A 278 -12.55 -31.77 -27.09
C LEU A 278 -11.21 -31.05 -27.29
N GLN A 279 -10.77 -30.29 -26.29
CA GLN A 279 -9.49 -29.58 -26.34
C GLN A 279 -8.30 -30.56 -26.33
N LYS A 280 -8.38 -31.65 -25.55
CA LYS A 280 -7.38 -32.73 -25.57
C LYS A 280 -7.35 -33.46 -26.91
N GLU A 281 -8.51 -33.74 -27.49
CA GLU A 281 -8.59 -34.37 -28.83
C GLU A 281 -7.95 -33.47 -29.89
N LEU A 282 -8.30 -32.18 -29.92
CA LEU A 282 -7.73 -31.20 -30.86
C LEU A 282 -6.21 -31.08 -30.72
N VAL A 283 -5.67 -31.03 -29.50
CA VAL A 283 -4.21 -31.02 -29.26
C VAL A 283 -3.55 -32.33 -29.71
N GLY A 284 -4.26 -33.46 -29.57
CA GLY A 284 -3.84 -34.75 -30.10
C GLY A 284 -3.78 -34.80 -31.63
N PHE A 285 -4.70 -34.12 -32.31
CA PHE A 285 -4.70 -33.97 -33.77
C PHE A 285 -3.59 -33.05 -34.29
N ILE A 286 -3.22 -32.01 -33.54
CA ILE A 286 -2.14 -31.07 -33.91
C ILE A 286 -0.73 -31.70 -33.74
N LYS A 287 -0.61 -32.75 -32.93
CA LYS A 287 0.67 -33.47 -32.71
C LYS A 287 0.89 -34.66 -33.66
N ARG A 288 0.01 -34.87 -34.66
CA ARG A 288 0.22 -35.79 -35.79
C ARG A 288 0.57 -35.00 -37.04
#